data_AF-A0A7K2JAV9-F1
#
_entry.id   AF-A0A7K2JAV9-F1
#
_cell.length_a   1.000
_cell.length_b   1.000
_cell.length_c   1.000
_cell.angle_alpha   90.00
_cell.angle_beta   90.00
_cell.angle_gamma   90.00
#
_symmetry.space_group_name_H-M   'P 1'
#
loop_
_entity.id
_entity.type
_entity.pdbx_description
1 polymer ?
#
loop_
_entity_poly.entity_id
_entity_poly.type
_entity_poly.pdbx_seq_one_letter_code
_entity_poly.pdbx_strand_id
1 'polypeptide(L)'
;TPGRSPGDLGLVASLRTAILADWRNQAPKRLPALHELCQERAERTGELQFLLEPDLKEARGGLRDATALRAVAASWVADAPREGLDQARRTLLDARDALHLTTGRATDRLALQEQDQVAEALGLLDADALLRQVYEAARTVSYATDVTWREVNRVLRARSVRPRLRAMLSGGLGA
;
A
#
# COMPACT_ATOMS: atom_id res chain seq x y z
N THR A 1 29.91 12.18 -19.93
CA THR A 1 29.53 11.64 -18.60
C THR A 1 29.72 12.74 -17.58
N PRO A 2 28.67 13.41 -17.07
CA PRO A 2 28.86 14.35 -15.97
C PRO A 2 28.96 13.57 -14.65
N GLY A 3 29.98 13.92 -13.87
CA GLY A 3 30.38 13.23 -12.65
C GLY A 3 29.37 13.38 -11.51
N ARG A 4 28.99 12.24 -10.92
CA ARG A 4 28.26 12.17 -9.65
C ARG A 4 29.29 12.25 -8.53
N SER A 5 29.34 13.38 -7.81
CA SER A 5 30.29 13.55 -6.71
C SER A 5 29.85 12.76 -5.46
N PRO A 6 30.75 12.05 -4.76
CA PRO A 6 30.45 11.26 -3.55
C PRO A 6 29.72 12.02 -2.43
N GLY A 7 29.86 13.35 -2.36
CA GLY A 7 29.21 14.20 -1.36
C GLY A 7 27.68 14.27 -1.51
N ASP A 8 27.15 14.11 -2.72
CA ASP A 8 25.71 14.15 -2.99
C ASP A 8 25.00 12.88 -2.51
N LEU A 9 25.68 11.73 -2.60
CA LEU A 9 25.16 10.46 -2.07
C LEU A 9 25.10 10.47 -0.54
N GLY A 10 26.08 11.07 0.13
CA GLY A 10 26.09 11.26 1.58
C GLY A 10 24.95 12.16 2.06
N LEU A 11 24.68 13.25 1.35
CA LEU A 11 23.58 14.16 1.64
C LEU A 11 22.20 13.51 1.42
N VAL A 12 22.03 12.77 0.33
CA VAL A 12 20.78 12.04 0.07
C VAL A 12 20.53 10.95 1.13
N ALA A 13 21.58 10.25 1.58
CA ALA A 13 21.47 9.22 2.61
C ALA A 13 21.08 9.80 3.98
N SER A 14 21.69 10.93 4.38
CA SER A 14 21.38 11.59 5.65
C SER A 14 19.96 12.16 5.64
N LEU A 15 19.54 12.79 4.54
CA LEU A 15 18.17 13.30 4.36
C LEU A 15 17.14 12.18 4.43
N ARG A 16 17.38 11.05 3.73
CA ARG A 16 16.48 9.89 3.77
C ARG A 16 16.32 9.35 5.20
N THR A 17 17.41 9.26 5.94
CA THR A 17 17.41 8.80 7.33
C THR A 17 16.59 9.74 8.22
N ALA A 18 16.79 11.06 8.08
CA ALA A 18 16.05 12.05 8.83
C ALA A 18 14.54 12.01 8.55
N ILE A 19 14.14 11.93 7.27
CA ILE A 19 12.72 11.84 6.88
C ILE A 19 12.07 10.56 7.43
N LEU A 20 12.78 9.42 7.39
CA LEU A 20 12.25 8.17 7.92
C LEU A 20 12.12 8.20 9.45
N ALA A 21 13.08 8.81 10.15
CA ALA A 21 13.01 9.00 11.59
C ALA A 21 11.82 9.90 11.97
N ASP A 22 11.64 11.01 11.25
CA ASP A 22 10.50 11.90 11.43
C ASP A 22 9.15 11.20 11.17
N TRP A 23 9.06 10.44 10.07
CA TRP A 23 7.88 9.62 9.77
C TRP A 23 7.54 8.65 10.91
N ARG A 24 8.53 7.92 11.43
CA ARG A 24 8.34 6.97 12.55
C ARG A 24 7.85 7.67 13.82
N ASN A 25 8.43 8.83 14.14
CA ASN A 25 8.02 9.61 15.31
C ASN A 25 6.57 10.10 15.20
N GLN A 26 6.15 10.50 14.00
CA GLN A 26 4.81 11.02 13.75
C GLN A 26 3.76 9.95 13.42
N ALA A 27 4.18 8.70 13.21
CA ALA A 27 3.31 7.61 12.78
C ALA A 27 2.04 7.43 13.64
N PRO A 28 2.09 7.46 14.98
CA PRO A 28 0.87 7.30 15.79
C PRO A 28 -0.20 8.36 15.52
N LYS A 29 0.22 9.56 15.09
CA LYS A 29 -0.69 10.67 14.75
C LYS A 29 -1.13 10.61 13.28
N ARG A 30 -0.24 10.19 12.37
CA ARG A 30 -0.51 10.21 10.91
C ARG A 30 -1.18 8.95 10.37
N LEU A 31 -0.97 7.79 10.99
CA LEU A 31 -1.53 6.53 10.51
C LEU A 31 -3.07 6.48 10.50
N PRO A 32 -3.80 7.04 11.49
CA PRO A 32 -5.26 7.13 11.41
C PRO A 32 -5.74 7.92 10.18
N ALA A 33 -5.16 9.10 9.93
CA ALA A 33 -5.50 9.90 8.75
C ALA A 33 -5.13 9.19 7.44
N LEU A 34 -4.02 8.45 7.40
CA LEU A 34 -3.67 7.62 6.25
C LEU A 34 -4.71 6.51 6.02
N HIS A 35 -5.22 5.90 7.09
CA HIS A 35 -6.25 4.86 7.00
C HIS A 35 -7.57 5.42 6.44
N GLU A 36 -8.00 6.60 6.92
CA GLU A 36 -9.18 7.31 6.41
C GLU A 36 -9.06 7.58 4.91
N LEU A 37 -7.93 8.14 4.46
CA LEU A 37 -7.67 8.37 3.03
C LEU A 37 -7.72 7.07 2.20
N CYS A 38 -7.27 5.94 2.77
CA CYS A 38 -7.38 4.65 2.10
C CYS A 38 -8.84 4.19 1.98
N GLN A 39 -9.66 4.38 3.02
CA GLN A 39 -11.08 4.02 3.02
C GLN A 39 -11.89 4.90 2.06
N GLU A 40 -11.74 6.22 2.11
CA GLU A 40 -12.44 7.15 1.22
C GLU A 40 -12.16 6.84 -0.26
N ARG A 41 -10.92 6.47 -0.59
CA ARG A 41 -10.56 6.05 -1.94
C ARG A 41 -11.24 4.72 -2.30
N ALA A 42 -11.23 3.74 -1.42
CA ALA A 42 -11.88 2.44 -1.65
C ALA A 42 -13.39 2.60 -1.86
N GLU A 43 -14.05 3.47 -1.11
CA GLU A 43 -15.48 3.78 -1.28
C GLU A 43 -15.81 4.39 -2.65
N ARG A 44 -14.92 5.24 -3.16
CA ARG A 44 -15.10 5.91 -4.46
C ARG A 44 -14.82 5.00 -5.65
N THR A 45 -13.80 4.16 -5.56
CA THR A 45 -13.30 3.36 -6.70
C THR A 45 -13.82 1.92 -6.67
N GLY A 46 -14.21 1.40 -5.50
CA GLY A 46 -14.64 0.02 -5.32
C GLY A 46 -13.48 -0.95 -5.10
N GLU A 47 -13.79 -2.25 -5.12
CA GLU A 47 -12.80 -3.31 -4.94
C GLU A 47 -12.35 -3.89 -6.26
N LEU A 48 -11.04 -3.91 -6.49
CA LEU A 48 -10.43 -4.31 -7.77
C LEU A 48 -10.93 -5.68 -8.23
N GLN A 49 -11.05 -6.63 -7.30
CA GLN A 49 -11.50 -8.01 -7.55
C GLN A 49 -12.96 -8.16 -8.03
N PHE A 50 -13.77 -7.09 -7.98
CA PHE A 50 -15.19 -7.11 -8.35
C PHE A 50 -15.51 -6.18 -9.53
N LEU A 51 -14.50 -5.49 -10.09
CA LEU A 51 -14.68 -4.54 -11.18
C LEU A 51 -14.42 -5.22 -12.53
N LEU A 52 -15.40 -5.15 -13.45
CA LEU A 52 -15.23 -5.59 -14.84
C LEU A 52 -14.19 -4.78 -15.59
N GLU A 53 -14.02 -3.51 -15.23
CA GLU A 53 -12.96 -2.62 -15.73
C GLU A 53 -12.10 -2.13 -14.55
N PRO A 54 -11.17 -2.97 -14.07
CA PRO A 54 -10.47 -2.71 -12.82
C PRO A 54 -9.53 -1.51 -12.94
N ASP A 55 -9.57 -0.63 -11.92
CA ASP A 55 -8.54 0.38 -11.70
C ASP A 55 -7.40 -0.26 -10.88
N LEU A 56 -6.26 -0.48 -11.53
CA LEU A 56 -5.12 -1.21 -10.95
C LEU A 56 -4.44 -0.44 -9.82
N LYS A 57 -4.67 0.88 -9.73
CA LYS A 57 -3.97 1.76 -8.80
C LYS A 57 -4.84 2.13 -7.63
N GLU A 58 -5.99 2.75 -7.89
CA GLU A 58 -6.80 3.42 -6.88
C GLU A 58 -7.86 2.49 -6.27
N ALA A 59 -8.24 1.38 -6.90
CA ALA A 59 -9.20 0.45 -6.29
C ALA A 59 -8.64 -0.23 -5.01
N ARG A 60 -9.53 -0.75 -4.16
CA ARG A 60 -9.15 -1.57 -3.01
C ARG A 60 -8.50 -2.87 -3.51
N GLY A 61 -7.35 -3.22 -2.92
CA GLY A 61 -6.46 -4.28 -3.40
C GLY A 61 -5.48 -3.81 -4.48
N GLY A 62 -5.50 -2.53 -4.87
CA GLY A 62 -4.64 -1.96 -5.90
C GLY A 62 -3.26 -1.48 -5.42
N LEU A 63 -2.50 -0.87 -6.33
CA LEU A 63 -1.13 -0.42 -6.08
C LEU A 63 -1.00 0.65 -4.99
N ARG A 64 -2.05 1.47 -4.76
CA ARG A 64 -2.07 2.43 -3.66
C ARG A 64 -2.14 1.75 -2.29
N ASP A 65 -2.87 0.64 -2.17
CA ASP A 65 -2.90 -0.15 -0.93
C ASP A 65 -1.54 -0.78 -0.65
N ALA A 66 -0.92 -1.38 -1.66
CA ALA A 66 0.45 -1.90 -1.54
C ALA A 66 1.46 -0.80 -1.12
N THR A 67 1.27 0.43 -1.57
CA THR A 67 2.09 1.57 -1.17
C THR A 67 1.82 1.98 0.28
N ALA A 68 0.56 2.00 0.71
CA ALA A 68 0.19 2.29 2.10
C ALA A 68 0.78 1.25 3.06
N LEU A 69 0.70 -0.04 2.71
CA LEU A 69 1.32 -1.14 3.47
C LEU A 69 2.83 -0.92 3.67
N ARG A 70 3.54 -0.49 2.62
CA ARG A 70 4.97 -0.14 2.74
C ARG A 70 5.23 1.05 3.65
N ALA A 71 4.36 2.07 3.61
CA ALA A 71 4.46 3.22 4.51
C ALA A 71 4.23 2.84 5.98
N VAL A 72 3.27 1.93 6.24
CA VAL A 72 3.03 1.35 7.57
C VAL A 72 4.26 0.55 8.04
N ALA A 73 4.80 -0.35 7.23
CA ALA A 73 6.01 -1.11 7.58
C ALA A 73 7.20 -0.17 7.90
N ALA A 74 7.38 0.89 7.11
CA ALA A 74 8.43 1.88 7.35
C ALA A 74 8.29 2.62 8.70
N SER A 75 7.08 2.68 9.26
CA SER A 75 6.80 3.28 10.57
C SER A 75 7.15 2.37 11.76
N TRP A 76 7.43 1.09 11.53
CA TRP A 76 7.63 0.06 12.56
C TRP A 76 6.42 -0.16 13.51
N VAL A 77 5.23 0.35 13.15
CA VAL A 77 4.02 0.15 13.96
C VAL A 77 3.42 -1.24 13.72
N ALA A 78 3.41 -1.69 12.47
CA ALA A 78 2.94 -3.01 12.07
C ALA A 78 3.66 -3.41 10.77
N ASP A 79 3.75 -4.71 10.53
CA ASP A 79 4.24 -5.28 9.26
C ASP A 79 3.10 -6.01 8.56
N ALA A 80 3.05 -5.89 7.24
CA ALA A 80 2.12 -6.65 6.42
C ALA A 80 2.54 -8.13 6.32
N PRO A 81 1.59 -9.05 6.14
CA PRO A 81 1.90 -10.43 5.75
C PRO A 81 2.82 -10.43 4.53
N ARG A 82 4.01 -11.04 4.66
CA ARG A 82 5.05 -11.01 3.61
C ARG A 82 4.80 -12.04 2.52
N GLU A 83 4.12 -13.13 2.87
CA GLU A 83 3.83 -14.21 1.94
C GLU A 83 2.89 -13.72 0.82
N GLY A 84 3.31 -13.91 -0.44
CA GLY A 84 2.53 -13.55 -1.62
C GLY A 84 2.41 -12.05 -1.93
N LEU A 85 2.58 -11.14 -0.96
CA LEU A 85 2.34 -9.70 -1.14
C LEU A 85 3.27 -9.06 -2.18
N ASP A 86 4.56 -9.39 -2.15
CA ASP A 86 5.51 -8.87 -3.13
C ASP A 86 5.21 -9.39 -4.54
N GLN A 87 4.77 -10.65 -4.65
CA GLN A 87 4.39 -11.24 -5.93
C GLN A 87 3.09 -10.61 -6.46
N ALA A 88 2.07 -10.45 -5.61
CA ALA A 88 0.83 -9.78 -5.97
C ALA A 88 1.08 -8.33 -6.45
N ARG A 89 1.94 -7.59 -5.75
CA ARG A 89 2.34 -6.24 -6.18
C ARG A 89 3.04 -6.25 -7.54
N ARG A 90 3.90 -7.24 -7.81
CA ARG A 90 4.57 -7.38 -9.12
C ARG A 90 3.55 -7.67 -10.21
N THR A 91 2.65 -8.63 -10.01
CA THR A 91 1.57 -8.92 -10.97
C THR A 91 0.75 -7.68 -11.34
N LEU A 92 0.37 -6.85 -10.36
CA LEU A 92 -0.35 -5.60 -10.61
C LEU A 92 0.49 -4.55 -11.36
N LEU A 93 1.80 -4.49 -11.10
CA LEU A 93 2.72 -3.61 -11.83
C LEU A 93 2.92 -4.07 -13.27
N ASP A 94 3.12 -5.37 -13.48
CA ASP A 94 3.30 -5.96 -14.81
C ASP A 94 2.05 -5.73 -15.66
N ALA A 95 0.85 -5.92 -15.10
CA ALA A 95 -0.41 -5.60 -15.77
C ALA A 95 -0.55 -4.12 -16.14
N ARG A 96 -0.14 -3.21 -15.24
CA ARG A 96 -0.19 -1.77 -15.51
C ARG A 96 0.83 -1.37 -16.56
N ASP A 97 2.04 -1.91 -16.50
CA ASP A 97 3.09 -1.62 -17.46
C ASP A 97 2.71 -2.13 -18.85
N ALA A 98 2.13 -3.33 -18.94
CA ALA A 98 1.54 -3.83 -20.19
C ALA A 98 0.42 -2.92 -20.71
N LEU A 99 -0.52 -2.49 -19.85
CA LEU A 99 -1.58 -1.54 -20.20
C LEU A 99 -1.04 -0.21 -20.74
N HIS A 100 0.02 0.32 -20.13
CA HIS A 100 0.67 1.54 -20.62
C HIS A 100 1.33 1.34 -21.99
N LEU A 101 1.96 0.18 -22.20
CA LEU A 101 2.61 -0.16 -23.47
C LEU A 101 1.61 -0.39 -24.60
N THR A 102 0.48 -1.06 -24.33
CA THR A 102 -0.56 -1.32 -25.33
C THR A 102 -1.32 -0.05 -25.71
N THR A 103 -1.67 0.80 -24.74
CA THR A 103 -2.46 2.01 -24.99
C THR A 103 -1.61 3.24 -25.36
N GLY A 104 -0.31 3.22 -25.06
CA GLY A 104 0.56 4.39 -25.16
C GLY A 104 0.20 5.53 -24.19
N ARG A 105 -0.61 5.24 -23.15
CA ARG A 105 -1.14 6.23 -22.21
C ARG A 105 -0.82 5.82 -20.77
N ALA A 106 -0.65 6.82 -19.90
CA ALA A 106 -0.52 6.61 -18.46
C ALA A 106 -1.90 6.37 -17.80
N THR A 107 -2.64 5.35 -18.26
CA THR A 107 -3.94 4.97 -17.70
C THR A 107 -3.79 3.82 -16.70
N ASP A 108 -4.48 3.94 -15.57
CA ASP A 108 -4.52 2.90 -14.54
C ASP A 108 -5.77 1.99 -14.68
N ARG A 109 -6.68 2.30 -15.61
CA ARG A 109 -7.94 1.56 -15.81
C ARG A 109 -7.84 0.56 -16.95
N LEU A 110 -8.06 -0.71 -16.62
CA LEU A 110 -8.08 -1.82 -17.57
C LEU A 110 -9.49 -1.95 -18.18
N ALA A 111 -9.80 -1.09 -19.16
CA ALA A 111 -11.08 -1.10 -19.87
C ALA A 111 -11.28 -2.39 -20.67
N LEU A 112 -12.54 -2.83 -20.84
CA LEU A 112 -12.87 -4.13 -21.46
C LEU A 112 -12.19 -4.33 -22.82
N GLN A 113 -12.20 -3.29 -23.65
CA GLN A 113 -11.61 -3.30 -25.00
C GLN A 113 -10.08 -3.48 -25.01
N GLU A 114 -9.38 -3.18 -23.91
CA GLU A 114 -7.93 -3.28 -23.81
C GLU A 114 -7.48 -4.63 -23.22
N GLN A 115 -8.40 -5.38 -22.59
CA GLN A 115 -8.06 -6.57 -21.79
C GLN A 115 -7.41 -7.68 -22.60
N ASP A 116 -7.94 -7.98 -23.79
CA ASP A 116 -7.37 -9.00 -24.66
C ASP A 116 -5.96 -8.63 -25.13
N GLN A 117 -5.75 -7.36 -25.50
CA GLN A 117 -4.45 -6.88 -25.95
C GLN A 117 -3.41 -6.89 -24.82
N VAL A 118 -3.83 -6.54 -23.60
CA VAL A 118 -2.96 -6.61 -22.41
C VAL A 118 -2.65 -8.06 -22.04
N ALA A 119 -3.61 -8.97 -22.18
CA ALA A 119 -3.38 -10.40 -21.95
C ALA A 119 -2.36 -10.96 -22.94
N GLU A 120 -2.49 -10.64 -24.23
CA GLU A 120 -1.52 -11.01 -25.27
C GLU A 120 -0.12 -10.45 -24.97
N ALA A 121 -0.02 -9.19 -24.58
CA ALA A 121 1.25 -8.54 -24.24
C ALA A 121 1.96 -9.20 -23.04
N LEU A 122 1.20 -9.81 -22.13
CA LEU A 122 1.72 -10.57 -20.98
C LEU A 122 1.94 -12.06 -21.28
N GLY A 123 1.67 -12.52 -22.51
CA GLY A 123 1.79 -13.93 -22.90
C GLY A 123 0.74 -14.83 -22.23
N LEU A 124 -0.42 -14.27 -21.89
CA LEU A 124 -1.56 -15.00 -21.32
C LEU A 124 -2.49 -15.51 -22.42
N LEU A 125 -3.35 -16.46 -22.05
CA LEU A 125 -4.28 -17.08 -22.99
C LEU A 125 -5.33 -16.09 -23.53
N ASP A 126 -5.92 -15.30 -22.64
CA ASP A 126 -7.06 -14.43 -22.90
C ASP A 126 -7.27 -13.40 -21.76
N ALA A 127 -8.20 -12.48 -21.97
CA ALA A 127 -8.65 -11.51 -20.95
C ALA A 127 -9.07 -12.19 -19.63
N ASP A 128 -9.72 -13.36 -19.68
CA ASP A 128 -10.16 -14.08 -18.49
C ASP A 128 -8.97 -14.58 -17.64
N ALA A 129 -7.91 -15.07 -18.28
CA ALA A 129 -6.67 -15.45 -17.60
C ALA A 129 -5.98 -14.23 -16.97
N LEU A 130 -5.96 -13.08 -17.66
CA LEU A 130 -5.47 -11.81 -17.12
C LEU A 130 -6.26 -11.39 -15.87
N LEU A 131 -7.59 -11.31 -15.98
CA LEU A 131 -8.46 -10.89 -14.89
C LEU A 131 -8.34 -11.83 -13.69
N ARG A 132 -8.21 -13.14 -13.90
CA ARG A 132 -7.99 -14.11 -12.82
C ARG A 132 -6.72 -13.78 -12.01
N GLN A 133 -5.60 -13.55 -12.69
CA GLN A 133 -4.34 -13.21 -12.01
C GLN A 133 -4.42 -11.87 -11.28
N VAL A 134 -5.03 -10.87 -11.92
CA VAL A 134 -5.24 -9.53 -11.34
C VAL A 134 -6.12 -9.60 -10.09
N TYR A 135 -7.21 -10.37 -10.11
CA TYR A 135 -8.09 -10.55 -8.96
C TYR A 135 -7.46 -11.34 -7.82
N GLU A 136 -6.67 -12.37 -8.13
CA GLU A 136 -5.90 -13.11 -7.12
C GLU A 136 -4.88 -12.19 -6.42
N ALA A 137 -4.13 -11.40 -7.20
CA ALA A 137 -3.21 -10.41 -6.65
C ALA A 137 -3.94 -9.38 -5.78
N ALA A 138 -5.08 -8.86 -6.25
CA ALA A 138 -5.89 -7.89 -5.50
C ALA A 138 -6.42 -8.46 -4.18
N ARG A 139 -6.83 -9.74 -4.14
CA ARG A 139 -7.22 -10.43 -2.89
C ARG A 139 -6.09 -10.47 -1.89
N THR A 140 -4.89 -10.84 -2.34
CA THR A 140 -3.70 -10.89 -1.48
C THR A 140 -3.40 -9.50 -0.88
N VAL A 141 -3.43 -8.45 -1.70
CA VAL A 141 -3.19 -7.08 -1.23
C VAL A 141 -4.29 -6.61 -0.29
N SER A 142 -5.56 -6.87 -0.61
CA SER A 142 -6.70 -6.50 0.24
C SER A 142 -6.66 -7.21 1.59
N TYR A 143 -6.37 -8.50 1.60
CA TYR A 143 -6.21 -9.27 2.84
C TYR A 143 -5.06 -8.72 3.69
N ALA A 144 -3.90 -8.49 3.09
CA ALA A 144 -2.76 -7.90 3.79
C ALA A 144 -3.10 -6.51 4.38
N THR A 145 -3.86 -5.71 3.64
CA THR A 145 -4.36 -4.40 4.06
C THR A 145 -5.24 -4.51 5.30
N ASP A 146 -6.23 -5.39 5.29
CA ASP A 146 -7.13 -5.59 6.43
C ASP A 146 -6.40 -6.07 7.69
N VAL A 147 -5.52 -7.06 7.55
CA VAL A 147 -4.73 -7.58 8.68
C VAL A 147 -3.84 -6.49 9.26
N THR A 148 -3.15 -5.74 8.41
CA THR A 148 -2.23 -4.69 8.83
C THR A 148 -2.97 -3.57 9.58
N TRP A 149 -4.10 -3.10 9.06
CA TRP A 149 -4.85 -2.02 9.72
C TRP A 149 -5.47 -2.45 11.05
N ARG A 150 -5.93 -3.71 11.17
CA ARG A 150 -6.36 -4.26 12.47
C ARG A 150 -5.22 -4.22 13.48
N GLU A 151 -4.01 -4.61 13.07
CA GLU A 151 -2.82 -4.59 13.92
C GLU A 151 -2.40 -3.17 14.31
N VAL A 152 -2.38 -2.23 13.35
CA VAL A 152 -2.11 -0.80 13.62
C VAL A 152 -3.09 -0.27 14.67
N ASN A 153 -4.38 -0.48 14.47
CA ASN A 153 -5.42 -0.02 15.41
C ASN A 153 -5.22 -0.63 16.81
N ARG A 154 -4.86 -1.91 16.90
CA ARG A 154 -4.55 -2.58 18.16
C ARG A 154 -3.35 -1.93 18.87
N VAL A 155 -2.25 -1.67 18.15
CA VAL A 155 -1.04 -1.05 18.70
C VAL A 155 -1.30 0.37 19.16
N LEU A 156 -2.01 1.18 18.37
CA LEU A 156 -2.34 2.56 18.72
C LEU A 156 -3.26 2.62 19.95
N ARG A 157 -4.26 1.74 20.04
CA ARG A 157 -5.12 1.63 21.23
C ARG A 157 -4.35 1.24 22.49
N ALA A 158 -3.42 0.28 22.39
CA ALA A 158 -2.58 -0.09 23.54
C ALA A 158 -1.71 1.07 24.03
N ARG A 159 -1.22 1.92 23.11
CA ARG A 159 -0.42 3.11 23.43
C ARG A 159 -1.24 4.21 24.10
N SER A 160 -2.52 4.40 23.75
CA SER A 160 -3.37 5.45 24.36
C SER A 160 -3.84 5.11 25.77
N VAL A 161 -3.91 3.81 26.14
CA VAL A 161 -4.35 3.36 27.46
C VAL A 161 -3.23 3.41 28.52
N ARG A 162 -1.97 3.14 28.14
CA ARG A 162 -0.82 3.11 29.06
C ARG A 162 -0.59 4.40 29.89
N PRO A 163 -0.66 5.61 29.31
CA PRO A 163 -0.50 6.86 30.07
C PRO A 163 -1.61 7.07 31.11
N ARG A 164 -2.86 6.70 30.76
CA ARG A 164 -4.02 6.83 31.65
C ARG A 164 -3.91 5.92 32.88
N LEU A 165 -3.48 4.66 32.68
CA LEU A 165 -3.25 3.74 33.80
C LEU A 165 -2.13 4.23 34.72
N ARG A 166 -1.04 4.76 34.16
CA ARG A 166 0.06 5.32 34.96
C ARG A 166 -0.41 6.53 35.79
N ALA A 167 -1.20 7.44 35.20
CA ALA A 167 -1.76 8.59 35.91
C ALA A 167 -2.71 8.18 37.04
N MET A 168 -3.56 7.16 36.83
CA MET A 168 -4.45 6.63 37.86
C MET A 168 -3.69 5.94 39.00
N LEU A 169 -2.66 5.17 38.69
CA LEU A 169 -1.83 4.49 39.69
C LEU A 169 -0.93 5.45 40.47
N SER A 170 -0.43 6.52 39.84
CA SER A 170 0.34 7.57 40.52
C SER A 170 -0.53 8.52 41.36
N GLY A 171 -1.82 8.64 41.06
CA GLY A 171 -2.78 9.47 41.81
C GLY A 171 -3.36 8.80 43.06
N GLY A 172 -3.14 7.50 43.27
CA GLY A 172 -3.68 6.74 44.40
C GLY A 172 -2.73 6.52 45.60
N LEU A 173 -1.50 7.04 45.54
CA LEU A 173 -0.48 6.91 46.59
C LEU A 173 -0.32 8.16 47.47
N GLY A 174 -1.33 9.04 47.48
CA GLY A 174 -1.35 10.26 48.28
C GLY A 174 -2.75 10.56 48.82
N ALA A 175 -3.28 9.68 49.67
CA ALA A 175 -4.43 9.93 50.53
C ALA A 175 -4.22 9.19 51.86
#